data_AF-A0A9D7RXV0-F1
#
_entry.id   AF-A0A9D7RXV0-F1
#
_cell.length_a   1.000
_cell.length_b   1.000
_cell.length_c   1.000
_cell.angle_alpha   90.00
_cell.angle_beta   90.00
_cell.angle_gamma   90.00
#
_symmetry.space_group_name_H-M   'P 1'
#
loop_
_entity.id
_entity.type
_entity.pdbx_description
1 polymer ?
#
loop_
_entity_poly.entity_id
_entity_poly.type
_entity_poly.pdbx_seq_one_letter_code
_entity_poly.pdbx_strand_id
1 'polypeptide(L)'
;MDQFAPKIEPPAMASAPASVELAPSKPEEVLPLVFQLPYATRKDLPKLELSMHVFSPERSERFIVLNSKRYTLESAQPGPELNLLDIVADGAVFEFRGQRFLLPRQTY
;
A
#
# COMPACT_ATOMS: atom_id res chain seq x y z
N MET A 1 17.74 43.96 -48.56
CA MET A 1 17.66 42.89 -47.54
C MET A 1 16.57 43.29 -46.57
N ASP A 2 15.36 42.80 -46.84
CA ASP A 2 14.40 42.19 -45.90
C ASP A 2 14.33 42.82 -44.49
N GLN A 3 13.34 43.66 -44.16
CA GLN A 3 11.95 43.35 -43.78
C GLN A 3 11.76 42.62 -42.42
N PHE A 4 10.83 43.18 -41.65
CA PHE A 4 10.04 42.68 -40.50
C PHE A 4 10.50 42.96 -39.04
N ALA A 5 9.63 43.71 -38.37
CA ALA A 5 9.62 44.12 -36.95
C ALA A 5 9.39 42.97 -35.97
N PRO A 6 9.49 43.24 -34.65
CA PRO A 6 8.36 42.96 -33.75
C PRO A 6 8.11 44.16 -32.83
N LYS A 7 6.95 44.81 -32.87
CA LYS A 7 5.65 44.45 -32.29
C LYS A 7 5.69 44.18 -30.77
N ILE A 8 5.36 45.26 -30.05
CA ILE A 8 4.55 45.44 -28.84
C ILE A 8 4.18 44.21 -27.97
N GLU A 9 4.19 44.49 -26.66
CA GLU A 9 3.35 43.98 -25.55
C GLU A 9 4.03 43.06 -24.50
N PRO A 10 3.79 43.32 -23.20
CA PRO A 10 4.42 42.64 -22.07
C PRO A 10 3.86 41.22 -21.90
N PRO A 11 4.61 40.26 -21.33
CA PRO A 11 4.00 39.04 -20.85
C PRO A 11 3.10 39.38 -19.65
N ALA A 12 1.81 39.37 -19.95
CA ALA A 12 0.71 39.25 -19.02
C ALA A 12 0.99 38.18 -17.96
N MET A 13 0.46 38.40 -16.75
CA MET A 13 0.22 37.35 -15.77
C MET A 13 -0.60 36.22 -16.41
N ALA A 14 0.06 35.11 -16.71
CA ALA A 14 -0.48 33.75 -16.86
C ALA A 14 0.74 32.83 -16.76
N SER A 15 0.87 31.95 -15.77
CA SER A 15 -0.06 30.85 -15.56
C SER A 15 -0.27 30.56 -14.08
N ALA A 16 -1.50 30.14 -13.78
CA ALA A 16 -1.98 29.57 -12.54
C ALA A 16 -0.94 28.66 -11.84
N PRO A 17 -0.99 28.51 -10.50
CA PRO A 17 -0.31 27.38 -9.88
C PRO A 17 -0.76 26.15 -10.64
N ALA A 18 0.21 25.42 -11.17
CA ALA A 18 -0.04 24.14 -11.80
C ALA A 18 -1.03 23.41 -10.90
N SER A 19 -2.25 23.22 -11.42
CA SER A 19 -3.07 22.13 -10.96
C SER A 19 -2.18 20.93 -11.20
N VAL A 20 -1.50 20.50 -10.15
CA VAL A 20 -1.00 19.14 -10.06
C VAL A 20 -2.27 18.33 -10.20
N GLU A 21 -2.56 17.99 -11.46
CA GLU A 21 -3.35 16.83 -11.78
C GLU A 21 -2.56 15.69 -11.14
N LEU A 22 -2.85 15.49 -9.85
CA LEU A 22 -2.51 14.33 -9.08
C LEU A 22 -3.10 13.21 -9.92
N ALA A 23 -2.26 12.65 -10.81
CA ALA A 23 -2.50 11.38 -11.46
C ALA A 23 -3.17 10.52 -10.40
N PRO A 24 -4.37 9.98 -10.65
CA PRO A 24 -5.18 9.40 -9.60
C PRO A 24 -4.32 8.38 -8.88
N SER A 25 -3.82 8.77 -7.70
CA SER A 25 -3.23 7.84 -6.76
C SER A 25 -4.35 6.84 -6.59
N LYS A 26 -4.16 5.64 -7.16
CA LYS A 26 -5.09 4.51 -7.09
C LYS A 26 -5.80 4.64 -5.75
N PRO A 27 -7.15 4.79 -5.73
CA PRO A 27 -7.87 5.08 -4.50
C PRO A 27 -7.26 4.21 -3.44
N GLU A 28 -6.56 4.84 -2.47
CA GLU A 28 -5.83 4.12 -1.43
C GLU A 28 -6.89 3.22 -0.84
N GLU A 29 -6.84 1.94 -1.21
CA GLU A 29 -7.89 1.03 -0.85
C GLU A 29 -7.68 0.85 0.65
N VAL A 30 -8.45 1.63 1.43
CA VAL A 30 -8.30 1.70 2.87
C VAL A 30 -8.78 0.37 3.41
N LEU A 31 -7.84 -0.57 3.50
CA LEU A 31 -8.10 -1.88 4.02
C LEU A 31 -8.39 -1.74 5.52
N PRO A 32 -9.45 -2.38 6.02
CA PRO A 32 -9.69 -2.38 7.45
C PRO A 32 -8.52 -3.06 8.14
N LEU A 33 -8.13 -2.53 9.30
CA LEU A 33 -7.10 -3.15 10.12
C LEU A 33 -7.63 -4.46 10.70
N VAL A 34 -6.74 -5.41 11.04
CA VAL A 34 -7.12 -6.70 11.63
C VAL A 34 -8.08 -6.55 12.83
N PHE A 35 -7.94 -5.46 13.59
CA PHE A 35 -8.79 -5.18 14.75
C PHE A 35 -10.11 -4.48 14.42
N GLN A 36 -10.26 -3.92 13.23
CA GLN A 36 -11.51 -3.37 12.71
C GLN A 36 -12.44 -4.45 12.13
N LEU A 37 -11.95 -5.69 12.00
CA LEU A 37 -12.74 -6.79 11.46
C LEU A 37 -13.87 -7.20 12.40
N PRO A 38 -14.99 -7.76 11.87
CA PRO A 38 -16.07 -8.31 12.67
C PRO A 38 -15.56 -9.32 13.70
N TYR A 39 -16.16 -9.33 14.89
CA TYR A 39 -15.76 -10.25 15.97
C TYR A 39 -15.79 -11.73 15.53
N ALA A 40 -16.80 -12.13 14.76
CA ALA A 40 -16.91 -13.48 14.22
C ALA A 40 -15.67 -13.86 13.38
N THR A 41 -15.22 -12.97 12.51
CA THR A 41 -14.00 -13.14 11.71
C THR A 41 -12.76 -13.17 12.58
N ARG A 42 -12.61 -12.20 13.50
CA ARG A 42 -11.43 -12.10 14.38
C ARG A 42 -11.27 -13.30 15.31
N LYS A 43 -12.37 -13.90 15.74
CA LYS A 43 -12.37 -15.10 16.61
C LYS A 43 -11.91 -16.35 15.86
N ASP A 44 -12.14 -16.40 14.56
CA ASP A 44 -11.77 -17.50 13.66
C ASP A 44 -10.35 -17.34 13.11
N LEU A 45 -9.80 -16.12 13.13
CA LEU A 45 -8.43 -15.87 12.71
C LEU A 45 -7.44 -16.69 13.57
N PRO A 46 -6.44 -17.32 12.94
CA PRO A 46 -5.37 -17.96 13.68
C PRO A 46 -4.58 -16.92 14.47
N LYS A 47 -3.66 -17.36 15.34
CA LYS A 47 -2.73 -16.43 16.00
C LYS A 47 -1.98 -15.66 14.91
N LEU A 48 -1.98 -14.32 14.97
CA LEU A 48 -1.29 -13.44 14.02
C LEU A 48 -0.25 -12.62 14.78
N GLU A 49 0.89 -13.23 15.09
CA GLU A 49 1.99 -12.56 15.78
C GLU A 49 3.03 -12.11 14.75
N LEU A 50 2.99 -10.84 14.36
CA LEU A 50 3.91 -10.25 13.38
C LEU A 50 5.15 -9.70 14.09
N SER A 51 6.15 -10.56 14.27
CA SER A 51 7.37 -10.22 15.00
C SER A 51 8.36 -9.40 14.16
N MET A 52 8.36 -9.61 12.83
CA MET A 52 9.26 -8.89 11.93
C MET A 52 8.53 -8.52 10.65
N HIS A 53 8.84 -7.33 10.14
CA HIS A 53 8.29 -6.82 8.90
C HIS A 53 9.41 -6.12 8.13
N VAL A 54 9.69 -6.61 6.93
CA VAL A 54 10.65 -6.02 6.01
C VAL A 54 9.94 -5.64 4.73
N PHE A 55 9.88 -4.33 4.52
CA PHE A 55 9.37 -3.75 3.29
C PHE A 55 10.54 -3.26 2.44
N SER A 56 10.51 -3.64 1.17
CA SER A 56 11.46 -3.24 0.13
C SER A 56 10.68 -2.83 -1.13
N PRO A 57 11.20 -1.94 -1.99
CA PRO A 57 10.55 -1.62 -3.27
C PRO A 57 10.38 -2.88 -4.14
N GLU A 58 11.39 -3.75 -4.17
CA GLU A 58 11.37 -5.05 -4.84
C GLU A 58 10.47 -6.05 -4.09
N ARG A 59 9.47 -6.60 -4.78
CA ARG A 59 8.47 -7.51 -4.17
C ARG A 59 9.08 -8.78 -3.58
N SER A 60 10.09 -9.36 -4.23
CA SER A 60 10.74 -10.60 -3.78
C SER A 60 11.64 -10.41 -2.55
N GLU A 61 12.04 -9.17 -2.26
CA GLU A 61 12.82 -8.84 -1.07
C GLU A 61 11.92 -8.54 0.15
N ARG A 62 10.60 -8.44 -0.07
CA ARG A 62 9.64 -8.24 1.01
C ARG A 62 9.36 -9.54 1.73
N PHE A 63 9.44 -9.50 3.04
CA PHE A 63 9.06 -10.63 3.86
C PHE A 63 8.57 -10.19 5.22
N ILE A 64 7.81 -11.07 5.84
CA ILE A 64 7.36 -10.93 7.21
C ILE A 64 7.74 -12.17 8.00
N VAL A 65 7.84 -12.03 9.31
CA VAL A 65 7.90 -13.16 10.23
C VAL A 65 6.61 -13.17 11.03
N LEU A 66 5.77 -14.16 10.75
CA LEU A 66 4.46 -14.37 11.36
C LEU A 66 4.50 -15.68 12.17
N ASN A 67 4.19 -15.64 13.47
CA ASN A 67 4.26 -16.79 14.38
C ASN A 67 5.62 -17.53 14.32
N SER A 68 6.72 -16.78 14.36
CA SER A 68 8.09 -17.32 14.26
C SER A 68 8.42 -18.03 12.93
N LYS A 69 7.61 -17.88 11.89
CA LYS A 69 7.86 -18.40 10.55
C LYS A 69 7.98 -17.26 9.55
N ARG A 70 8.95 -17.35 8.64
CA ARG A 70 9.15 -16.37 7.57
C ARG A 70 8.21 -16.64 6.41
N TYR A 71 7.50 -15.61 5.96
CA TYR A 71 6.63 -15.64 4.79
C TYR A 71 7.00 -14.51 3.81
N THR A 72 7.03 -14.86 2.53
CA THR A 72 7.15 -13.96 1.39
C THR A 72 5.85 -14.03 0.57
N LEU A 73 5.68 -13.15 -0.42
CA LEU A 73 4.52 -13.20 -1.33
C LEU A 73 4.44 -14.48 -2.17
N GLU A 74 5.56 -15.20 -2.30
CA GLU A 74 5.68 -16.47 -3.01
C GLU A 74 5.60 -17.68 -2.07
N SER A 75 5.52 -17.44 -0.76
CA SER A 75 5.44 -18.51 0.24
C SER A 75 4.05 -19.14 0.28
N ALA A 76 3.99 -20.36 0.84
CA ALA A 76 2.71 -21.01 1.12
C ALA A 76 1.87 -20.19 2.12
N GLN A 77 0.56 -20.45 2.09
CA GLN A 77 -0.43 -19.77 2.92
C GLN A 77 -0.03 -19.81 4.42
N PRO A 78 -0.05 -18.66 5.13
CA PRO A 78 0.35 -18.57 6.52
C PRO A 78 -0.59 -19.27 7.52
N GLY A 79 -1.79 -19.66 7.09
CA GLY A 79 -2.75 -20.38 7.91
C GLY A 79 -3.92 -20.94 7.11
N PRO A 80 -4.85 -21.66 7.76
CA PRO A 80 -6.07 -22.14 7.12
C PRO A 80 -6.89 -20.94 6.63
N GLU A 81 -7.25 -20.94 5.35
CA GLU A 81 -8.05 -19.87 4.72
C GLU A 81 -7.43 -18.46 4.84
N LEU A 82 -6.14 -18.36 5.21
CA LEU A 82 -5.42 -17.10 5.37
C LEU A 82 -4.35 -16.97 4.29
N ASN A 83 -4.50 -15.95 3.46
CA ASN A 83 -3.60 -15.65 2.35
C ASN A 83 -2.82 -14.37 2.65
N LEU A 84 -1.51 -14.38 2.37
CA LEU A 84 -0.71 -13.16 2.32
C LEU A 84 -0.81 -12.59 0.90
N LEU A 85 -1.47 -11.45 0.74
CA LEU A 85 -1.69 -10.84 -0.58
C LEU A 85 -0.57 -9.88 -0.95
N ASP A 86 -0.15 -9.02 -0.03
CA ASP A 86 0.91 -8.04 -0.25
C ASP A 86 1.61 -7.68 1.06
N ILE A 87 2.80 -7.08 0.96
CA ILE A 87 3.55 -6.54 2.09
C ILE A 87 3.84 -5.09 1.74
N VAL A 88 3.27 -4.18 2.51
CA VAL A 88 3.29 -2.73 2.30
C VAL A 88 4.06 -2.05 3.42
N ALA A 89 4.44 -0.78 3.25
CA ALA A 89 5.24 -0.10 4.27
C ALA A 89 4.58 -0.06 5.68
N ASP A 90 3.25 -0.03 5.73
CA ASP A 90 2.47 0.01 6.97
C ASP A 90 2.34 -1.37 7.66
N GLY A 91 2.53 -2.47 6.92
CA GLY A 91 2.36 -3.82 7.42
C GLY A 91 2.13 -4.84 6.31
N ALA A 92 1.37 -5.90 6.60
CA ALA A 92 1.07 -6.93 5.62
C ALA A 92 -0.43 -7.01 5.33
N VAL A 93 -0.77 -7.10 4.04
CA VAL A 93 -2.14 -7.28 3.57
C VAL A 93 -2.45 -8.75 3.52
N PHE A 94 -3.46 -9.15 4.27
CA PHE A 94 -3.95 -10.51 4.29
C PHE A 94 -5.37 -10.58 3.74
N GLU A 95 -5.75 -11.77 3.32
CA GLU A 95 -7.12 -12.12 2.98
C GLU A 95 -7.52 -13.36 3.75
N PHE A 96 -8.67 -13.29 4.42
CA PHE A 96 -9.22 -14.40 5.17
C PHE A 96 -10.68 -14.57 4.79
N ARG A 97 -11.03 -15.73 4.24
CA ARG A 97 -12.39 -16.10 3.83
C ARG A 97 -13.05 -15.05 2.91
N GLY A 98 -12.28 -14.47 1.99
CA GLY A 98 -12.70 -13.43 1.06
C GLY A 98 -12.61 -12.00 1.61
N GLN A 99 -12.22 -11.83 2.88
CA GLN A 99 -12.14 -10.53 3.53
C GLN A 99 -10.69 -10.05 3.60
N ARG A 100 -10.37 -8.96 2.89
CA ARG A 100 -9.04 -8.35 2.88
C ARG A 100 -8.87 -7.41 4.08
N PHE A 101 -7.71 -7.46 4.72
CA PHE A 101 -7.38 -6.62 5.85
C PHE A 101 -5.89 -6.35 5.94
N LEU A 102 -5.54 -5.27 6.63
CA LEU A 102 -4.15 -4.94 6.91
C LEU A 102 -3.79 -5.35 8.34
N LEU A 103 -2.74 -6.15 8.46
CA LEU A 103 -2.08 -6.45 9.72
C LEU A 103 -0.93 -5.44 9.88
N PRO A 104 -1.08 -4.41 10.73
CA PRO A 104 -0.06 -3.40 10.89
C PRO A 104 1.20 -4.01 11.50
N ARG A 105 2.36 -3.50 11.09
CA ARG A 105 3.63 -3.87 11.73
C ARG A 105 3.56 -3.51 13.22
N GLN A 106 3.99 -4.41 14.10
CA GLN A 106 4.09 -4.09 15.52
C GLN A 106 5.22 -3.07 15.69
N THR A 107 4.87 -1.81 15.93
CA THR A 107 5.80 -0.82 16.47
C THR A 107 5.79 -1.03 17.98
N TYR A 108 6.91 -1.47 18.52
CA TYR A 108 7.12 -1.62 19.97
C TYR A 108 7.24 -0.25 20.63
#